data_AF-A0A7S2L3G9-F1
#
_entry.id   AF-A0A7S2L3G9-F1
#
_cell.length_a   1.000
_cell.length_b   1.000
_cell.length_c   1.000
_cell.angle_alpha   90.00
_cell.angle_beta   90.00
_cell.angle_gamma   90.00
#
_symmetry.space_group_name_H-M   'P 1'
#
loop_
_entity.id
_entity.type
_entity.pdbx_description
1 polymer ?
#
loop_
_entity_poly.entity_id
_entity_poly.type
_entity_poly.pdbx_seq_one_letter_code
_entity_poly.pdbx_strand_id
1 'polypeptide(L)'
;MGGEDKIQDIDDVCHNANPLESIAVDGTPFSVLMDRAVRLKTYQLSSERFKFESYPRFMQNTIFHGWGDGDIAKEIRNTRQDTISLEQKMNVARRIKNQGKEHFENGRFEESCNHYEMASGIFCYLENKNPRWKEEGIKDCFV
;
A
#
# COMPACT_ATOMS: atom_id res chain seq x y z
N MET A 1 31.10 -45.36 -31.87
CA MET A 1 29.98 -45.78 -31.00
C MET A 1 30.34 -45.37 -29.59
N GLY A 2 29.47 -44.63 -28.92
CA GLY A 2 29.67 -44.19 -27.53
C GLY A 2 29.88 -42.69 -27.41
N GLY A 3 28.81 -41.98 -27.11
CA GLY A 3 28.77 -40.54 -26.83
C GLY A 3 27.40 -40.23 -26.24
N GLU A 4 27.19 -40.67 -25.01
CA GLU A 4 25.94 -40.56 -24.26
C GLU A 4 25.66 -39.08 -23.95
N ASP A 5 24.55 -38.58 -24.49
CA ASP A 5 23.94 -37.31 -24.12
C ASP A 5 23.48 -37.36 -22.66
N LYS A 6 24.27 -36.75 -21.76
CA LYS A 6 23.83 -36.48 -20.39
C LYS A 6 22.90 -35.28 -20.40
N ILE A 7 21.60 -35.57 -20.45
CA ILE A 7 20.54 -34.66 -20.02
C ILE A 7 20.80 -34.40 -18.52
N GLN A 8 21.30 -33.21 -18.20
CA GLN A 8 21.42 -32.78 -16.80
C GLN A 8 20.03 -32.45 -16.28
N ASP A 9 19.72 -33.07 -15.15
CA ASP A 9 18.48 -32.99 -14.40
C ASP A 9 18.03 -31.54 -14.17
N ILE A 10 16.78 -31.27 -14.53
CA ILE A 10 16.06 -30.00 -14.33
C ILE A 10 15.44 -30.01 -12.92
N ASP A 11 16.21 -30.45 -11.92
CA ASP A 11 15.75 -30.68 -10.55
C ASP A 11 16.48 -29.81 -9.51
N ASP A 12 17.12 -28.71 -9.90
CA ASP A 12 17.44 -27.61 -8.98
C ASP A 12 16.24 -26.67 -8.79
N VAL A 13 15.17 -27.32 -8.34
CA VAL A 13 13.97 -26.75 -7.75
C VAL A 13 14.38 -26.03 -6.47
N CYS A 14 14.10 -24.73 -6.41
CA CYS A 14 13.86 -23.99 -5.17
C CYS A 14 14.91 -24.20 -4.06
N HIS A 15 16.16 -23.82 -4.31
CA HIS A 15 17.00 -23.41 -3.18
C HIS A 15 16.38 -22.13 -2.61
N ASN A 16 15.70 -22.27 -1.47
CA ASN A 16 15.35 -21.20 -0.56
C ASN A 16 16.62 -20.40 -0.26
N ALA A 17 16.92 -19.40 -1.09
CA ALA A 17 17.87 -18.38 -0.75
C ALA A 17 17.30 -17.68 0.48
N ASN A 18 17.87 -17.99 1.64
CA ASN A 18 17.53 -17.32 2.87
C ASN A 18 17.73 -15.82 2.58
N PRO A 19 16.68 -14.97 2.64
CA PRO A 19 16.78 -13.56 2.23
C PRO A 19 17.72 -12.73 3.14
N LEU A 20 18.36 -13.40 4.09
CA LEU A 20 19.33 -12.89 5.05
C LEU A 20 20.80 -13.12 4.64
N GLU A 21 21.09 -13.96 3.63
CA GLU A 21 22.47 -14.44 3.37
C GLU A 21 23.23 -13.72 2.25
N SER A 22 22.59 -12.94 1.38
CA SER A 22 23.29 -12.19 0.32
C SER A 22 23.32 -10.69 0.58
N ILE A 23 24.27 -10.22 1.39
CA ILE A 23 24.51 -8.76 1.52
C ILE A 23 26.01 -8.48 1.53
N ALA A 24 26.49 -7.82 0.47
CA ALA A 24 27.77 -7.12 0.47
C ALA A 24 27.69 -5.95 1.47
N VAL A 25 28.60 -5.93 2.43
CA VAL A 25 28.51 -5.08 3.63
C VAL A 25 29.33 -3.81 3.43
N ASP A 26 28.70 -2.73 2.96
CA ASP A 26 29.30 -1.38 2.90
C ASP A 26 28.64 -0.44 3.93
N GLY A 27 28.76 -0.75 5.22
CA GLY A 27 28.20 0.10 6.27
C GLY A 27 28.69 -0.20 7.69
N THR A 28 28.43 0.73 8.60
CA THR A 28 28.73 0.58 10.03
C THR A 28 28.00 -0.63 10.64
N PRO A 29 28.56 -1.30 11.67
CA PRO A 29 27.91 -2.46 12.31
C PRO A 29 26.47 -2.16 12.78
N PHE A 30 26.20 -0.94 13.24
CA PHE A 30 24.86 -0.52 13.63
C PHE A 30 23.91 -0.40 12.45
N SER A 31 24.33 0.19 11.32
CA SER A 31 23.48 0.31 10.13
C SER A 31 23.12 -1.06 9.56
N VAL A 32 24.03 -2.04 9.63
CA VAL A 32 23.77 -3.43 9.21
C VAL A 32 22.76 -4.10 10.13
N LEU A 33 22.88 -3.92 11.45
CA LEU A 33 21.91 -4.44 12.42
C LEU A 33 20.52 -3.82 12.22
N MET A 34 20.45 -2.50 11.98
CA MET A 34 19.19 -1.81 11.71
C MET A 34 18.55 -2.27 10.40
N ASP A 35 19.32 -2.41 9.31
CA ASP A 35 18.77 -2.93 8.04
C ASP A 35 18.21 -4.34 8.21
N ARG A 36 18.93 -5.22 8.93
CA ARG A 36 18.43 -6.57 9.25
C ARG A 36 17.17 -6.54 10.10
N ALA A 37 17.11 -5.68 11.12
CA ALA A 37 15.93 -5.54 11.97
C ALA A 37 14.71 -5.01 11.19
N VAL A 38 14.91 -4.04 10.30
CA VAL A 38 13.86 -3.53 9.41
C VAL A 38 13.35 -4.63 8.48
N ARG A 39 14.24 -5.39 7.83
CA ARG A 39 13.84 -6.52 6.96
C ARG A 39 13.06 -7.59 7.71
N LEU A 40 13.51 -7.97 8.91
CA LEU A 40 12.82 -8.93 9.77
C LEU A 40 11.40 -8.44 10.08
N LYS A 41 11.25 -7.15 10.42
CA LYS A 41 9.95 -6.57 10.73
C LYS A 41 9.06 -6.48 9.49
N THR A 42 9.61 -6.13 8.34
CA THR A 42 8.88 -6.12 7.06
C THR A 42 8.39 -7.51 6.70
N TYR A 43 9.21 -8.55 6.88
CA TYR A 43 8.81 -9.94 6.64
C TYR A 43 7.65 -10.36 7.56
N GLN A 44 7.72 -10.05 8.85
CA GLN A 44 6.60 -10.30 9.79
C GLN A 44 5.32 -9.56 9.39
N LEU A 45 5.43 -8.33 8.90
CA LEU A 45 4.26 -7.54 8.47
C LEU A 45 3.68 -8.01 7.13
N SER A 46 4.50 -8.55 6.22
CA SER A 46 4.03 -9.03 4.91
C SER A 46 3.05 -10.20 5.03
N SER A 47 3.22 -11.07 6.02
CA SER A 47 2.25 -12.15 6.29
C SER A 47 0.95 -11.60 6.88
N GLU A 48 1.01 -10.50 7.63
CA GLU A 48 -0.15 -9.84 8.23
C GLU A 48 -0.92 -8.94 7.23
N ARG A 49 -0.30 -8.50 6.14
CA ARG A 49 -0.83 -7.52 5.17
C ARG A 49 -1.07 -8.08 3.77
N PHE A 50 -1.07 -9.40 3.61
CA PHE A 50 -1.13 -10.03 2.30
C PHE A 50 -2.34 -9.59 1.46
N LYS A 51 -3.53 -9.44 2.07
CA LYS A 51 -4.74 -9.02 1.34
C LYS A 51 -4.64 -7.54 0.96
N PHE A 52 -4.21 -6.69 1.89
CA PHE A 52 -4.00 -5.26 1.69
C PHE A 52 -3.01 -5.02 0.54
N GLU A 53 -1.89 -5.74 0.54
CA GLU A 53 -0.87 -5.65 -0.51
C GLU A 53 -1.33 -6.20 -1.86
N SER A 54 -2.32 -7.10 -1.89
CA SER A 54 -2.92 -7.60 -3.14
C SER A 54 -3.78 -6.57 -3.88
N TYR A 55 -4.28 -5.54 -3.19
CA TYR A 55 -5.09 -4.49 -3.84
C TYR A 55 -4.22 -3.52 -4.65
N PRO A 56 -4.76 -2.90 -5.70
CA PRO A 56 -4.07 -1.83 -6.42
C PRO A 56 -3.63 -0.68 -5.50
N ARG A 57 -2.48 -0.06 -5.80
CA ARG A 57 -1.88 1.00 -4.98
C ARG A 57 -2.83 2.17 -4.69
N PHE A 58 -3.61 2.60 -5.68
CA PHE A 58 -4.58 3.69 -5.47
C PHE A 58 -5.64 3.32 -4.43
N MET A 59 -6.05 2.05 -4.33
CA MET A 59 -6.98 1.57 -3.31
C MET A 59 -6.31 1.50 -1.95
N GLN A 60 -5.06 1.04 -1.88
CA GLN A 60 -4.27 1.05 -0.65
C GLN A 60 -4.18 2.45 -0.05
N ASN A 61 -4.06 3.50 -0.88
CA ASN A 61 -3.98 4.89 -0.41
C ASN A 61 -5.30 5.40 0.22
N THR A 62 -6.45 4.85 -0.18
CA THR A 62 -7.76 5.28 0.31
C THR A 62 -7.98 5.07 1.82
N ILE A 63 -7.24 4.15 2.44
CA ILE A 63 -7.27 3.93 3.90
C ILE A 63 -6.73 5.15 4.67
N PHE A 64 -5.78 5.88 4.07
CA PHE A 64 -5.15 7.04 4.69
C PHE A 64 -5.97 8.32 4.46
N HIS A 65 -6.64 8.43 3.31
CA HIS A 65 -7.40 9.62 2.92
C HIS A 65 -8.53 10.01 3.89
N GLY A 66 -9.21 9.03 4.52
CA GLY A 66 -10.31 9.31 5.46
C GLY A 66 -9.89 9.47 6.93
N TRP A 67 -8.62 9.26 7.26
CA TRP A 67 -8.17 9.12 8.66
C TRP A 67 -7.48 10.38 9.21
N GLY A 68 -6.98 11.29 8.37
CA GLY A 68 -6.33 12.52 8.83
C GLY A 68 -7.27 13.52 9.54
N ASP A 69 -6.68 14.48 10.23
CA ASP A 69 -7.41 15.58 10.92
C ASP A 69 -7.76 16.76 10.02
N GLY A 70 -7.25 16.76 8.78
CA GLY A 70 -7.52 17.79 7.78
C GLY A 70 -8.98 17.80 7.36
N ASP A 71 -9.45 18.96 6.92
CA ASP A 71 -10.85 19.18 6.54
C ASP A 71 -11.29 18.23 5.40
N ILE A 72 -10.41 18.01 4.42
CA ILE A 72 -10.64 17.07 3.31
C ILE A 72 -10.82 15.64 3.82
N ALA A 73 -10.03 15.22 4.82
CA ALA A 73 -10.11 13.86 5.35
C ALA A 73 -11.41 13.63 6.12
N LYS A 74 -11.87 14.62 6.88
CA LYS A 74 -13.20 14.60 7.54
C LYS A 74 -14.32 14.57 6.51
N GLU A 75 -14.21 15.34 5.45
CA GLU A 75 -15.18 15.37 4.37
C GLU A 75 -15.31 14.00 3.67
N ILE A 76 -14.18 13.39 3.30
CA ILE A 76 -14.15 12.04 2.72
C ILE A 76 -14.77 11.03 3.69
N ARG A 77 -14.42 11.08 4.98
CA ARG A 77 -15.01 10.20 6.01
C ARG A 77 -16.53 10.34 6.08
N ASN A 78 -17.04 11.57 6.03
CA ASN A 78 -18.48 11.81 6.06
C ASN A 78 -19.17 11.22 4.82
N THR A 79 -18.57 11.32 3.63
CA THR A 79 -19.15 10.72 2.41
C THR A 79 -19.24 9.19 2.42
N ARG A 80 -18.45 8.52 3.27
CA ARG A 80 -18.46 7.07 3.43
C ARG A 80 -19.58 6.56 4.35
N GLN A 81 -20.31 7.46 5.01
CA GLN A 81 -21.49 7.07 5.78
C GLN A 81 -22.65 6.67 4.86
N ASP A 82 -23.45 5.69 5.29
CA ASP A 82 -24.61 5.18 4.55
C ASP A 82 -25.74 6.21 4.39
N THR A 83 -25.73 7.26 5.22
CA THR A 83 -26.74 8.32 5.25
C THR A 83 -26.58 9.36 4.15
N ILE A 84 -25.43 9.40 3.47
CA ILE A 84 -25.13 10.37 2.41
C ILE A 84 -25.68 9.87 1.06
N SER A 85 -26.46 10.72 0.39
CA SER A 85 -26.98 10.44 -0.95
C SER A 85 -25.88 10.40 -2.02
N LEU A 86 -26.10 9.63 -3.09
CA LEU A 86 -25.16 9.55 -4.21
C LEU A 86 -24.84 10.93 -4.81
N GLU A 87 -25.84 11.81 -4.92
CA GLU A 87 -25.66 13.17 -5.45
C GLU A 87 -24.68 13.98 -4.59
N GLN A 88 -24.78 13.89 -3.26
CA GLN A 88 -23.84 14.53 -2.35
C GLN A 88 -22.43 13.95 -2.51
N LYS A 89 -22.28 12.62 -2.65
CA LYS A 89 -20.98 11.99 -2.93
C LYS A 89 -20.37 12.51 -4.23
N MET A 90 -21.19 12.63 -5.28
CA MET A 90 -20.75 13.17 -6.58
C MET A 90 -20.30 14.64 -6.49
N ASN A 91 -21.01 15.46 -5.72
CA ASN A 91 -20.64 16.87 -5.53
C ASN A 91 -19.29 17.01 -4.82
N VAL A 92 -19.06 16.22 -3.76
CA VAL A 92 -17.77 16.17 -3.07
C VAL A 92 -16.66 15.66 -3.99
N ALA A 93 -16.88 14.54 -4.69
CA ALA A 93 -15.90 13.98 -5.62
C ALA A 93 -15.52 14.97 -6.73
N ARG A 94 -16.50 15.71 -7.27
CA ARG A 94 -16.26 16.73 -8.29
C ARG A 94 -15.41 17.89 -7.75
N ARG A 95 -15.69 18.34 -6.51
CA ARG A 95 -14.89 19.38 -5.85
C ARG A 95 -13.44 18.94 -5.68
N ILE A 96 -13.21 17.75 -5.12
CA ILE A 96 -11.85 17.23 -4.90
C ILE A 96 -11.13 17.02 -6.24
N LYS A 97 -11.82 16.50 -7.26
CA LYS A 97 -11.26 16.39 -8.62
C LYS A 97 -10.83 17.74 -9.17
N ASN A 98 -11.62 18.79 -8.98
CA ASN A 98 -11.29 20.14 -9.45
C ASN A 98 -10.06 20.72 -8.75
N GLN A 99 -9.87 20.44 -7.46
CA GLN A 99 -8.64 20.77 -6.75
C GLN A 99 -7.44 20.03 -7.35
N GLY A 100 -7.60 18.73 -7.64
CA GLY A 100 -6.56 17.95 -8.34
C GLY A 100 -6.20 18.53 -9.71
N LYS A 101 -7.18 19.07 -10.44
CA LYS A 101 -6.95 19.76 -11.71
C LYS A 101 -6.13 21.04 -11.51
N GLU A 102 -6.44 21.84 -10.50
CA GLU A 102 -5.67 23.04 -10.16
C GLU A 102 -4.21 22.69 -9.81
N HIS A 103 -3.98 21.61 -9.05
CA HIS A 103 -2.62 21.10 -8.79
C HIS A 103 -1.91 20.68 -10.07
N PHE A 104 -2.60 20.00 -10.99
CA PHE A 104 -2.05 19.59 -12.28
C PHE A 104 -1.60 20.79 -13.12
N GLU A 105 -2.44 21.80 -13.24
CA GLU A 105 -2.16 23.02 -14.02
C GLU A 105 -0.97 23.80 -13.44
N ASN A 106 -0.74 23.71 -12.13
CA ASN A 106 0.40 24.31 -11.44
C ASN A 106 1.68 23.43 -11.45
N GLY A 107 1.69 22.30 -12.16
CA GLY A 107 2.84 21.38 -12.22
C GLY A 107 3.06 20.56 -10.94
N ARG A 108 2.11 20.59 -9.99
CA ARG A 108 2.13 19.83 -8.73
C ARG A 108 1.50 18.44 -8.95
N PHE A 109 2.23 17.57 -9.65
CA PHE A 109 1.70 16.30 -10.14
C PHE A 109 1.41 15.29 -9.03
N GLU A 110 2.24 15.23 -7.99
CA GLU A 110 2.04 14.30 -6.87
C GLU A 110 0.75 14.63 -6.12
N GLU A 111 0.55 15.91 -5.81
CA GLU A 111 -0.66 16.40 -5.17
C GLU A 111 -1.88 16.22 -6.07
N SER A 112 -1.73 16.41 -7.38
CA SER A 112 -2.80 16.16 -8.34
C SER A 112 -3.24 14.70 -8.33
N CYS A 113 -2.29 13.76 -8.39
CA CYS A 113 -2.56 12.33 -8.29
C CYS A 113 -3.28 12.00 -6.97
N ASN A 114 -2.78 12.51 -5.85
CA ASN A 114 -3.41 12.29 -4.54
C ASN A 114 -4.87 12.76 -4.53
N HIS A 115 -5.18 13.94 -5.09
CA HIS A 115 -6.57 14.43 -5.17
C HIS A 115 -7.45 13.58 -6.09
N TYR A 116 -6.93 13.06 -7.20
CA TYR A 116 -7.69 12.14 -8.06
C TYR A 116 -7.95 10.80 -7.39
N GLU A 117 -6.99 10.27 -6.65
CA GLU A 117 -7.17 9.07 -5.84
C GLU A 117 -8.17 9.30 -4.71
N MET A 118 -8.14 10.46 -4.04
CA MET A 118 -9.14 10.85 -3.04
C MET A 118 -10.55 10.91 -3.64
N ALA A 119 -10.72 11.51 -4.81
CA ALA A 119 -12.01 11.62 -5.49
C ALA A 119 -12.57 10.23 -5.87
N SER A 120 -11.72 9.34 -6.36
CA SER A 120 -12.09 7.94 -6.65
C SER A 120 -12.38 7.16 -5.36
N GLY A 121 -11.60 7.44 -4.31
CA GLY A 121 -11.68 6.86 -2.96
C GLY A 121 -12.92 7.22 -2.16
N ILE A 122 -13.83 8.01 -2.72
CA ILE A 122 -15.19 8.23 -2.19
C ILE A 122 -16.09 7.05 -2.53
N PHE A 123 -15.92 6.47 -3.72
CA PHE A 123 -16.79 5.40 -4.23
C PHE A 123 -16.21 4.02 -4.01
N CYS A 124 -14.89 3.88 -4.09
CA CYS A 124 -14.20 2.60 -3.93
C CYS A 124 -13.04 2.79 -2.95
N TYR A 125 -13.14 2.21 -1.75
CA TYR A 125 -12.15 2.39 -0.70
C TYR A 125 -11.94 1.12 0.12
N LEU A 126 -10.78 1.08 0.77
CA LEU A 126 -10.47 0.12 1.82
C LEU A 126 -10.72 0.76 3.18
N GLU A 127 -11.35 -0.01 4.07
CA GLU A 127 -11.60 0.38 5.44
C GLU A 127 -11.03 -0.68 6.38
N ASN A 128 -10.25 -0.23 7.36
CA ASN A 128 -9.76 -1.10 8.41
C ASN A 128 -10.70 -1.01 9.61
N LYS A 129 -11.22 -2.16 10.05
CA LYS A 129 -12.14 -2.24 11.19
C LYS A 129 -11.47 -1.94 12.53
N ASN A 130 -10.14 -2.05 12.61
CA ASN A 130 -9.40 -1.70 13.82
C ASN A 130 -9.17 -0.18 13.88
N PRO A 131 -9.75 0.56 14.85
CA PRO A 131 -9.54 2.00 14.96
C PRO A 131 -8.09 2.39 15.32
N ARG A 132 -7.31 1.48 15.92
CA ARG A 132 -5.91 1.68 16.33
C ARG A 132 -4.89 1.11 15.33
N TRP A 133 -5.31 0.83 14.10
CA TRP A 133 -4.47 0.20 13.08
C TRP A 133 -3.17 0.96 12.75
N LYS A 134 -3.08 2.27 13.02
CA LYS A 134 -1.82 3.01 12.84
C LYS A 134 -0.75 2.64 13.87
N GLU A 135 -1.16 2.30 15.08
CA GLU A 135 -0.27 1.88 16.17
C GLU A 135 0.03 0.38 16.06
N GLU A 136 -1.00 -0.40 15.74
CA GLU A 136 -0.94 -1.86 15.76
C GLU A 136 -0.57 -2.48 14.41
N GLY A 137 -0.62 -1.70 13.33
CA GLY A 137 -0.47 -2.17 11.95
C GLY A 137 -1.80 -2.53 11.29
N ILE A 138 -1.79 -2.53 9.95
CA ILE A 138 -2.86 -3.13 9.15
C ILE A 138 -2.73 -4.64 9.33
N LYS A 139 -3.75 -5.25 9.91
CA LYS A 139 -3.82 -6.69 10.15
C LYS A 139 -4.99 -7.23 9.34
N ASP A 140 -4.70 -7.97 8.27
CA ASP A 140 -5.71 -8.61 7.42
C ASP A 140 -6.23 -9.94 7.97
N CYS A 141 -5.85 -10.27 9.21
CA CYS A 141 -6.38 -11.42 9.92
C CYS A 141 -7.85 -11.17 10.28
N PHE A 142 -8.74 -11.63 9.40
CA PHE A 142 -10.14 -11.86 9.73
C PHE A 142 -10.34 -13.36 9.97
N VAL A 143 -10.74 -13.67 11.22
CA VAL A 143 -11.31 -14.91 11.77
C VAL A 143 -10.50 -16.18 11.53
#